data_AF-A0A3Q7HYS4-F1
#
_entry.id   AF-A0A3Q7HYS4-F1
#
_cell.length_a   1.000
_cell.length_b   1.000
_cell.length_c   1.000
_cell.angle_alpha   90.00
_cell.angle_beta   90.00
_cell.angle_gamma   90.00
#
_symmetry.space_group_name_H-M   'P 1'
#
loop_
_entity.id
_entity.type
_entity.pdbx_description
1 polymer ?
#
loop_
_entity_poly.entity_id
_entity_poly.type
_entity_poly.pdbx_seq_one_letter_code
_entity_poly.pdbx_strand_id
1 'polypeptide(L)'
;MANRNDVEKNHKRRVNVISMNIRKLVYKRQEASRIFQRNDEVEAVSEEKGYLGSYYRATILYPVGNCSDYRVKYKTLVNDDQITPLEWYVRASELRPVPPEISRETKPMETYDIVDAYDKEGWWIGVITGKVEQEYRVYFPTSKEEIVFSADKLRFHQEWSDGEWKFPSFG
;
A
#
# COMPACT_ATOMS: atom_id res chain seq x y z
N MET A 1 15.87 34.41 7.31
CA MET A 1 16.28 33.19 6.58
C MET A 1 16.38 32.08 7.60
N ALA A 2 15.59 31.01 7.49
CA ALA A 2 15.67 29.88 8.44
C ALA A 2 17.03 29.17 8.30
N ASN A 3 17.63 28.75 9.41
CA ASN A 3 18.89 28.00 9.40
C ASN A 3 18.69 26.65 8.70
N ARG A 4 19.64 26.22 7.86
CA ARG A 4 19.60 24.91 7.17
C ARG A 4 19.38 23.74 8.14
N ASN A 5 19.95 23.85 9.34
CA ASN A 5 19.78 22.85 10.40
C ASN A 5 18.34 22.80 10.93
N ASP A 6 17.64 23.94 10.98
CA ASP A 6 16.24 24.01 11.44
C ASP A 6 15.29 23.41 10.39
N VAL A 7 15.55 23.65 9.10
CA VAL A 7 14.78 23.07 8.00
C VAL A 7 14.91 21.55 8.00
N GLU A 8 16.14 21.04 8.11
CA GLU A 8 16.39 19.60 8.15
C GLU A 8 15.76 18.93 9.40
N LYS A 9 15.86 19.59 10.55
CA LYS A 9 15.21 19.12 11.79
C LYS A 9 13.69 19.08 11.66
N ASN A 10 13.09 20.11 11.06
CA ASN A 10 11.65 20.16 10.82
C ASN A 10 11.20 19.10 9.81
N HIS A 11 11.97 18.88 8.75
CA HIS A 11 11.73 17.82 7.77
C HIS A 11 11.72 16.44 8.43
N LYS A 12 12.79 16.11 9.17
CA LYS A 12 12.89 14.85 9.93
C LYS A 12 11.73 14.68 10.90
N ARG A 13 11.33 15.74 11.61
CA ARG A 13 10.18 15.71 12.53
C ARG A 13 8.87 15.37 11.79
N ARG A 14 8.60 15.99 10.65
CA ARG A 14 7.38 15.71 9.85
C ARG A 14 7.35 14.29 9.32
N VAL A 15 8.46 13.83 8.71
CA VAL A 15 8.59 12.44 8.22
C VAL A 15 8.40 11.45 9.37
N ASN A 16 8.93 11.73 10.56
CA ASN A 16 8.74 10.87 11.73
C ASN A 16 7.28 10.76 12.16
N VAL A 17 6.53 11.87 12.19
CA VAL A 17 5.09 11.85 12.52
C VAL A 17 4.32 11.00 11.51
N ILE A 18 4.56 11.20 10.22
CA ILE A 18 3.91 10.42 9.15
C ILE A 18 4.30 8.94 9.25
N SER A 19 5.58 8.66 9.52
CA SER A 19 6.09 7.30 9.72
C SER A 19 5.41 6.58 10.88
N MET A 20 5.13 7.28 11.99
CA MET A 20 4.38 6.72 13.11
C MET A 20 2.94 6.38 12.71
N ASN A 21 2.32 7.19 11.85
CA ASN A 21 0.98 6.93 11.38
C ASN A 21 0.92 5.76 10.39
N ILE A 22 1.85 5.69 9.44
CA ILE A 22 2.01 4.54 8.54
C ILE A 22 2.17 3.24 9.34
N ARG A 23 3.00 3.25 10.39
CA ARG A 23 3.18 2.08 11.26
C ARG A 23 1.90 1.66 11.99
N LYS A 24 0.94 2.56 12.20
CA LYS A 24 -0.38 2.19 12.74
C LYS A 24 -1.28 1.60 11.65
N LEU A 25 -1.24 2.17 10.45
CA LEU A 25 -2.05 1.71 9.31
C LEU A 25 -1.70 0.28 8.88
N VAL A 26 -0.43 -0.09 8.85
CA VAL A 26 -0.01 -1.44 8.39
C VAL A 26 -0.51 -2.60 9.26
N TYR A 27 -0.96 -2.32 10.49
CA TYR A 27 -1.60 -3.33 11.37
C TYR A 27 -3.12 -3.21 11.39
N LYS A 28 -3.70 -2.29 10.62
CA LYS A 28 -5.14 -2.12 10.53
C LYS A 28 -5.72 -3.24 9.68
N ARG A 29 -6.66 -3.97 10.26
CA ARG A 29 -7.44 -4.99 9.55
C ARG A 29 -8.50 -4.35 8.67
N GLN A 30 -8.75 -4.97 7.53
CA GLN A 30 -9.82 -4.57 6.63
C GLN A 30 -11.17 -4.97 7.22
N GLU A 31 -12.18 -4.14 7.01
CA GLU A 31 -13.53 -4.48 7.43
C GLU A 31 -14.11 -5.54 6.51
N ALA A 32 -14.53 -6.67 7.09
CA ALA A 32 -15.20 -7.76 6.38
C ALA A 32 -16.67 -7.45 6.04
N SER A 33 -17.02 -6.16 5.83
CA SER A 33 -18.39 -5.73 5.50
C SER A 33 -18.78 -6.05 4.06
N ARG A 34 -17.78 -6.27 3.18
CA ARG A 34 -18.00 -6.70 1.79
C ARG A 34 -17.74 -8.20 1.66
N ILE A 35 -18.71 -8.90 1.07
CA ILE A 35 -18.55 -10.26 0.59
C ILE A 35 -18.02 -10.20 -0.84
N PHE A 36 -16.89 -10.86 -1.11
CA PHE A 36 -16.34 -10.94 -2.46
C PHE A 36 -16.89 -12.16 -3.20
N GLN A 37 -17.05 -12.02 -4.51
CA GLN A 37 -17.53 -13.09 -5.38
C GLN A 37 -16.40 -13.62 -6.26
N ARG A 38 -16.62 -14.81 -6.84
CA ARG A 38 -15.69 -15.37 -7.83
C ARG A 38 -15.45 -14.36 -8.96
N ASN A 39 -14.19 -14.23 -9.35
CA ASN A 39 -13.66 -13.28 -10.33
C ASN A 39 -13.59 -11.82 -9.86
N ASP A 40 -13.96 -11.49 -8.62
CA ASP A 40 -13.69 -10.16 -8.08
C ASP A 40 -12.18 -9.89 -8.03
N GLU A 41 -11.82 -8.67 -8.39
CA GLU A 41 -10.47 -8.14 -8.32
C GLU A 41 -10.23 -7.49 -6.96
N VAL A 42 -9.18 -7.93 -6.27
CA VAL A 42 -8.87 -7.54 -4.90
C VAL A 42 -7.39 -7.27 -4.71
N GLU A 43 -7.06 -6.62 -3.60
CA GLU A 43 -5.71 -6.57 -3.07
C GLU A 43 -5.66 -7.32 -1.74
N ALA A 44 -4.72 -8.25 -1.62
CA ALA A 44 -4.39 -8.91 -0.36
C ALA A 44 -3.33 -8.11 0.39
N VAL A 45 -3.64 -7.76 1.63
CA VAL A 45 -2.76 -7.08 2.58
C VAL A 45 -2.00 -8.14 3.35
N SER A 46 -0.68 -8.04 3.42
CA SER A 46 0.13 -8.98 4.20
C SER A 46 0.45 -8.43 5.59
N GLU A 47 0.11 -9.21 6.63
CA GLU A 47 0.57 -9.01 8.02
C GLU A 47 1.90 -9.75 8.30
N GLU A 48 2.43 -10.50 7.32
CA GLU A 48 3.62 -11.32 7.51
C GLU A 48 4.89 -10.47 7.66
N LYS A 49 5.78 -10.89 8.57
CA LYS A 49 7.07 -10.24 8.77
C LYS A 49 7.88 -10.27 7.46
N GLY A 50 8.26 -9.10 6.95
CA GLY A 50 8.95 -8.94 5.67
C GLY A 50 8.02 -8.45 4.55
N TYR A 51 6.72 -8.66 4.68
CA TYR A 51 5.69 -8.21 3.75
C TYR A 51 4.73 -7.17 4.37
N LEU A 52 4.97 -6.77 5.62
CA LEU A 52 4.15 -5.79 6.33
C LEU A 52 4.07 -4.46 5.58
N GLY A 53 2.83 -4.06 5.23
CA GLY A 53 2.55 -2.84 4.46
C GLY A 53 2.57 -3.04 2.94
N SER A 54 2.59 -4.29 2.49
CA SER A 54 2.44 -4.66 1.08
C SER A 54 0.99 -4.96 0.70
N TYR A 55 0.64 -4.68 -0.56
CA TYR A 55 -0.63 -5.00 -1.19
C TYR A 55 -0.38 -5.74 -2.49
N TYR A 56 -0.86 -6.97 -2.59
CA TYR A 56 -0.70 -7.81 -3.77
C TYR A 56 -2.02 -7.99 -4.50
N ARG A 57 -2.03 -7.69 -5.80
CA ARG A 57 -3.22 -7.90 -6.64
C ARG A 57 -3.53 -9.37 -6.80
N ALA A 58 -4.80 -9.72 -6.61
CA ALA A 58 -5.29 -11.07 -6.77
C ALA A 58 -6.73 -11.08 -7.31
N THR A 59 -7.14 -12.24 -7.81
CA THR A 59 -8.52 -12.52 -8.22
C THR A 59 -9.11 -13.57 -7.29
N ILE A 60 -10.35 -13.36 -6.83
CA ILE A 60 -11.06 -14.35 -6.02
C ILE A 60 -11.41 -15.57 -6.87
N LEU A 61 -11.02 -16.76 -6.42
CA LEU A 61 -11.46 -18.01 -7.04
C LEU A 61 -12.79 -18.47 -6.46
N TYR A 62 -12.90 -18.51 -5.13
CA TYR A 62 -14.14 -18.84 -4.43
C TYR A 62 -14.05 -18.48 -2.93
N PRO A 63 -15.19 -18.16 -2.29
CA PRO A 63 -15.28 -18.02 -0.84
C PRO A 63 -15.16 -19.38 -0.14
N VAL A 64 -14.69 -19.36 1.11
CA VAL A 64 -14.48 -20.53 1.97
C VAL A 64 -15.17 -20.27 3.31
N GLY A 65 -15.82 -21.31 3.85
CA GLY A 65 -16.67 -21.17 5.04
C GLY A 65 -17.82 -20.17 4.79
N ASN A 66 -18.22 -19.46 5.84
CA ASN A 66 -19.21 -18.38 5.74
C ASN A 66 -18.58 -17.06 5.26
N CYS A 67 -17.77 -17.12 4.19
CA CYS A 67 -17.01 -15.99 3.66
C CYS A 67 -16.01 -15.37 4.65
N SER A 68 -15.52 -16.17 5.61
CA SER A 68 -14.44 -15.76 6.53
C SER A 68 -13.09 -15.73 5.83
N ASP A 69 -12.92 -16.60 4.83
CA ASP A 69 -11.68 -16.79 4.08
C ASP A 69 -12.00 -16.94 2.59
N TYR A 70 -11.01 -16.68 1.76
CA TYR A 70 -11.12 -16.78 0.31
C TYR A 70 -9.90 -17.48 -0.26
N ARG A 71 -10.12 -18.36 -1.24
CA ARG A 71 -9.02 -18.79 -2.10
C ARG A 71 -8.82 -17.75 -3.18
N VAL A 72 -7.63 -17.19 -3.24
CA VAL A 72 -7.27 -16.15 -4.20
C VAL A 72 -6.17 -16.65 -5.12
N LYS A 73 -6.12 -16.11 -6.33
CA LYS A 73 -5.02 -16.30 -7.28
C LYS A 73 -4.31 -14.97 -7.47
N TYR A 74 -3.04 -14.91 -7.10
CA TYR A 74 -2.23 -13.71 -7.26
C TYR A 74 -1.94 -13.45 -8.74
N LYS A 75 -1.89 -12.16 -9.11
CA LYS A 75 -1.65 -11.74 -10.50
C LYS A 75 -0.18 -11.74 -10.88
N THR A 76 0.69 -11.46 -9.91
CA THR A 76 2.11 -11.18 -10.13
C THR A 76 3.02 -12.18 -9.41
N LEU A 77 2.49 -12.91 -8.42
CA LEU A 77 3.22 -13.94 -7.68
C LEU A 77 3.01 -15.32 -8.33
N VAL A 78 4.08 -16.11 -8.35
CA VAL A 78 4.13 -17.47 -8.91
C VAL A 78 4.67 -18.44 -7.86
N ASN A 79 4.43 -19.73 -8.06
CA ASN A 79 5.00 -20.80 -7.23
C ASN A 79 6.51 -20.97 -7.53
N ASP A 80 7.17 -21.89 -6.81
CA ASP A 80 8.60 -22.21 -6.97
C ASP A 80 9.00 -22.62 -8.39
N ASP A 81 8.03 -23.11 -9.19
CA ASP A 81 8.22 -23.43 -10.60
C ASP A 81 8.38 -22.19 -11.51
N GLN A 82 8.15 -20.99 -10.97
CA GLN A 82 8.18 -19.69 -11.65
C GLN A 82 7.21 -19.55 -12.83
N ILE A 83 6.28 -20.48 -13.00
CA ILE A 83 5.38 -20.56 -14.15
C ILE A 83 3.93 -20.47 -13.69
N THR A 84 3.58 -21.20 -12.63
CA THR A 84 2.21 -21.33 -12.18
C THR A 84 1.87 -20.20 -11.22
N PRO A 85 0.79 -19.43 -11.44
CA PRO A 85 0.36 -18.38 -10.50
C PRO A 85 0.18 -18.92 -9.08
N LEU A 86 0.61 -18.14 -8.09
CA LEU A 86 0.44 -18.49 -6.70
C LEU A 86 -1.05 -18.41 -6.31
N GLU A 87 -1.56 -19.48 -5.72
CA GLU A 87 -2.87 -19.50 -5.11
C GLU A 87 -2.73 -19.67 -3.60
N TRP A 88 -3.51 -18.91 -2.83
CA TRP A 88 -3.42 -18.96 -1.37
C TRP A 88 -4.78 -18.74 -0.72
N TYR A 89 -4.89 -19.11 0.56
CA TYR A 89 -6.05 -18.80 1.40
C TYR A 89 -5.78 -17.52 2.19
N VAL A 90 -6.65 -16.52 2.02
CA VAL A 90 -6.51 -15.20 2.64
C VAL A 90 -7.79 -14.88 3.42
N ARG A 91 -7.65 -14.29 4.60
CA ARG A 91 -8.81 -13.92 5.43
C ARG A 91 -9.56 -12.75 4.82
N ALA A 92 -10.86 -12.67 5.06
CA ALA A 92 -11.67 -11.51 4.68
C ALA A 92 -11.08 -10.18 5.23
N SER A 93 -10.50 -10.21 6.43
CA SER A 93 -9.87 -9.05 7.08
C SER A 93 -8.52 -8.63 6.47
N GLU A 94 -7.98 -9.42 5.55
CA GLU A 94 -6.73 -9.18 4.82
C GLU A 94 -7.02 -8.83 3.35
N LEU A 95 -8.30 -8.65 2.97
CA LEU A 95 -8.72 -8.35 1.61
C LEU A 95 -9.41 -6.99 1.53
N ARG A 96 -9.11 -6.26 0.47
CA ARG A 96 -9.84 -5.04 0.07
C ARG A 96 -10.08 -5.05 -1.44
N PRO A 97 -11.04 -4.28 -1.95
CA PRO A 97 -11.16 -4.08 -3.39
C PRO A 97 -9.88 -3.48 -3.99
N VAL A 98 -9.77 -3.42 -5.32
CA VAL A 98 -8.71 -2.61 -5.95
C VAL A 98 -9.04 -1.12 -5.80
N PRO A 99 -8.09 -0.28 -5.34
CA PRO A 99 -8.33 1.16 -5.20
C PRO A 99 -8.57 1.83 -6.56
N PRO A 100 -9.42 2.87 -6.61
CA PRO A 100 -9.63 3.64 -7.83
C PRO A 100 -8.33 4.36 -8.21
N GLU A 101 -8.14 4.50 -9.52
CA GLU A 101 -7.01 5.25 -10.05
C GLU A 101 -7.26 6.75 -9.91
N ILE A 102 -6.27 7.46 -9.38
CA ILE A 102 -6.31 8.92 -9.25
C ILE A 102 -5.38 9.49 -10.31
N SER A 103 -5.95 10.25 -11.25
CA SER A 103 -5.17 10.91 -12.28
C SER A 103 -4.16 11.88 -11.65
N ARG A 104 -2.93 11.80 -12.14
CA ARG A 104 -1.84 12.70 -11.70
C ARG A 104 -1.94 14.09 -12.31
N GLU A 105 -2.69 14.22 -13.40
CA GLU A 105 -2.97 15.52 -14.02
C GLU A 105 -3.85 16.37 -13.12
N THR A 106 -4.74 15.73 -12.35
CA THR A 106 -5.66 16.42 -11.43
C THR A 106 -5.06 16.61 -10.04
N LYS A 107 -4.12 15.75 -9.63
CA LYS A 107 -3.44 15.84 -8.33
C LYS A 107 -1.95 15.48 -8.44
N PRO A 108 -1.04 16.46 -8.50
CA PRO A 108 0.39 16.18 -8.46
C PRO A 108 0.81 15.66 -7.09
N MET A 109 1.81 14.77 -7.07
CA MET A 109 2.40 14.26 -5.83
C MET A 109 3.43 15.24 -5.26
N GLU A 110 3.40 15.41 -3.96
CA GLU A 110 4.27 16.32 -3.22
C GLU A 110 5.03 15.62 -2.10
N THR A 111 6.02 16.33 -1.54
CA THR A 111 6.70 15.86 -0.33
C THR A 111 5.67 15.72 0.80
N TYR A 112 5.80 14.65 1.57
CA TYR A 112 4.93 14.24 2.68
C TYR A 112 3.63 13.53 2.27
N ASP A 113 3.34 13.38 0.98
CA ASP A 113 2.26 12.49 0.55
C ASP A 113 2.57 11.05 0.94
N ILE A 114 1.54 10.33 1.39
CA ILE A 114 1.60 8.88 1.57
C ILE A 114 1.22 8.24 0.24
N VAL A 115 2.09 7.35 -0.21
CA VAL A 115 1.98 6.66 -1.49
C VAL A 115 2.15 5.17 -1.29
N ASP A 116 1.62 4.40 -2.24
CA ASP A 116 2.09 3.04 -2.44
C ASP A 116 3.08 3.04 -3.60
N ALA A 117 4.25 2.44 -3.40
CA ALA A 117 5.27 2.25 -4.44
C ALA A 117 5.23 0.81 -4.96
N TYR A 118 5.22 0.64 -6.28
CA TYR A 118 5.24 -0.68 -6.91
C TYR A 118 6.66 -1.22 -6.98
N ASP A 119 6.96 -2.22 -6.14
CA ASP A 119 8.23 -2.92 -6.07
C ASP A 119 7.99 -4.38 -5.63
N LYS A 120 8.89 -5.30 -6.00
CA LYS A 120 8.78 -6.73 -5.64
C LYS A 120 7.35 -7.27 -5.82
N GLU A 121 6.82 -7.07 -7.02
CA GLU A 121 5.53 -7.61 -7.49
C GLU A 121 4.29 -7.09 -6.72
N GLY A 122 4.45 -6.12 -5.82
CA GLY A 122 3.39 -5.59 -4.96
C GLY A 122 3.49 -4.07 -4.77
N TRP A 123 2.50 -3.53 -4.10
CA TRP A 123 2.41 -2.11 -3.73
C TRP A 123 2.83 -1.94 -2.27
N TRP A 124 3.75 -1.03 -1.96
CA TRP A 124 4.31 -0.85 -0.61
C TRP A 124 4.05 0.56 -0.09
N ILE A 125 3.40 0.65 1.07
CA ILE A 125 3.10 1.96 1.69
C ILE A 125 4.37 2.66 2.16
N GLY A 126 4.53 3.91 1.73
CA GLY A 126 5.64 4.79 2.08
C GLY A 126 5.24 6.25 2.09
N VAL A 127 6.22 7.11 2.38
CA VAL A 127 6.05 8.57 2.37
C VAL A 127 7.07 9.21 1.45
N ILE A 128 6.63 10.15 0.62
CA ILE A 128 7.56 10.94 -0.20
C ILE A 128 8.36 11.88 0.71
N THR A 129 9.68 11.73 0.74
CA THR A 129 10.59 12.58 1.52
C THR A 129 11.25 13.68 0.67
N GLY A 130 11.18 13.56 -0.65
CA GLY A 130 11.59 14.64 -1.53
C GLY A 130 11.55 14.24 -3.00
N LYS A 131 12.11 15.10 -3.84
CA LYS A 131 12.18 14.93 -5.29
C LYS A 131 13.63 15.05 -5.77
N VAL A 132 14.00 14.24 -6.74
CA VAL A 132 15.28 14.32 -7.49
C VAL A 132 14.92 14.38 -8.95
N GLU A 133 15.17 15.52 -9.60
CA GLU A 133 14.75 15.75 -10.98
C GLU A 133 13.25 15.49 -11.19
N GLN A 134 12.88 14.39 -11.86
CA GLN A 134 11.50 13.97 -12.14
C GLN A 134 11.05 12.77 -11.29
N GLU A 135 11.91 12.27 -10.41
CA GLU A 135 11.68 11.10 -9.57
C GLU A 135 11.46 11.47 -8.10
N TYR A 136 10.83 10.59 -7.35
CA TYR A 136 10.45 10.81 -5.95
C TYR A 136 11.28 9.91 -5.04
N ARG A 137 11.85 10.47 -3.97
CA ARG A 137 12.38 9.70 -2.86
C ARG A 137 11.23 9.27 -1.96
N VAL A 138 11.11 7.98 -1.74
CA VAL A 138 10.09 7.38 -0.87
C VAL A 138 10.78 6.65 0.27
N TYR A 139 10.41 7.01 1.49
CA TYR A 139 10.86 6.32 2.71
C TYR A 139 9.81 5.31 3.17
N PHE A 140 10.25 4.12 3.55
CA PHE A 140 9.43 3.00 4.01
C PHE A 140 9.60 2.80 5.52
N PRO A 141 8.63 3.24 6.36
CA PRO A 141 8.78 3.19 7.82
C PRO A 141 8.89 1.78 8.43
N THR A 142 8.46 0.75 7.70
CA THR A 142 8.48 -0.66 8.11
C THR A 142 9.87 -1.29 7.90
N SER A 143 10.51 -1.07 6.74
CA SER A 143 11.88 -1.56 6.46
C SER A 143 12.99 -0.58 6.83
N LYS A 144 12.66 0.71 6.99
CA LYS A 144 13.59 1.84 7.20
C LYS A 144 14.47 2.14 5.98
N GLU A 145 14.02 1.77 4.79
CA GLU A 145 14.70 2.04 3.53
C GLU A 145 14.19 3.33 2.90
N GLU A 146 15.03 4.00 2.12
CA GLU A 146 14.65 5.10 1.25
C GLU A 146 15.08 4.76 -0.18
N ILE A 147 14.13 4.80 -1.12
CA ILE A 147 14.34 4.37 -2.51
C ILE A 147 13.75 5.44 -3.44
N VAL A 148 14.37 5.62 -4.60
CA VAL A 148 13.91 6.56 -5.63
C VAL A 148 13.01 5.83 -6.62
N PHE A 149 11.85 6.40 -6.90
CA PHE A 149 10.89 5.85 -7.88
C PHE A 149 10.51 6.90 -8.93
N SER A 150 10.39 6.43 -10.16
CA SER A 150 9.68 7.16 -11.20
C SER A 150 8.21 7.31 -10.84
N ALA A 151 7.57 8.36 -11.37
CA ALA A 151 6.19 8.64 -11.05
C ALA A 151 5.29 7.43 -11.34
N ASP A 152 5.42 6.75 -12.49
CA ASP A 152 4.61 5.59 -12.93
C ASP A 152 4.57 4.43 -11.93
N LYS A 153 5.57 4.31 -11.06
CA LYS A 153 5.63 3.32 -9.99
C LYS A 153 4.91 3.74 -8.71
N LEU A 154 4.32 4.93 -8.66
CA LEU A 154 3.65 5.44 -7.47
C LEU A 154 2.15 5.62 -7.68
N ARG A 155 1.38 5.36 -6.63
CA ARG A 155 -0.03 5.79 -6.53
C ARG A 155 -0.26 6.40 -5.17
N PHE A 156 -1.27 7.27 -5.04
CA PHE A 156 -1.67 7.74 -3.72
C PHE A 156 -2.16 6.56 -2.87
N HIS A 157 -1.68 6.48 -1.65
CA HIS A 157 -2.16 5.49 -0.70
C HIS A 157 -3.62 5.81 -0.33
N GLN A 158 -4.47 4.79 -0.34
CA GLN A 158 -5.88 4.87 -0.01
C GLN A 158 -6.23 3.73 0.93
N GLU A 159 -7.13 4.02 1.87
CA GLU A 159 -7.63 3.10 2.87
C GLU A 159 -9.06 2.69 2.54
N TRP A 160 -9.36 1.40 2.69
CA TRP A 160 -10.72 0.89 2.57
C TRP A 160 -11.35 0.79 3.96
N SER A 161 -12.49 1.45 4.15
CA SER A 161 -13.24 1.44 5.42
C SER A 161 -14.68 1.87 5.19
N ASP A 162 -15.64 1.28 5.90
CA ASP A 162 -17.07 1.59 5.79
C ASP A 162 -17.62 1.46 4.35
N GLY A 163 -17.04 0.57 3.54
CA GLY A 163 -17.46 0.39 2.15
C GLY A 163 -17.00 1.50 1.19
N GLU A 164 -16.07 2.37 1.61
CA GLU A 164 -15.58 3.49 0.81
C GLU A 164 -14.05 3.59 0.82
N TRP A 165 -13.51 4.19 -0.25
CA TRP A 165 -12.10 4.56 -0.35
C TRP A 165 -11.86 5.94 0.24
N LYS A 166 -10.93 6.04 1.18
CA LYS A 166 -10.60 7.27 1.89
C LYS A 166 -9.10 7.53 1.80
N PHE A 167 -8.71 8.79 1.67
CA PHE A 167 -7.32 9.16 1.95
C PHE A 167 -7.09 9.11 3.45
N PRO A 168 -5.90 8.71 3.91
CA PRO A 168 -5.56 8.81 5.31
C PRO A 168 -5.64 10.27 5.77
N SER A 169 -6.50 10.55 6.76
CA SER A 169 -6.49 11.81 7.48
C SER A 169 -5.67 11.63 8.74
N PHE A 170 -4.64 12.45 8.89
CA PHE A 170 -3.89 12.55 10.14
C PHE A 170 -4.17 13.93 10.71
N GLY A 171 -4.86 13.96 11.85
CA GLY A 171 -5.09 15.18 12.63
C GLY A 171 -3.81 15.74 13.23
#